data_AF-A0AAD2FM56-F1
#
_entry.id   AF-A0AAD2FM56-F1
#
_cell.length_a   1.000
_cell.length_b   1.000
_cell.length_c   1.000
_cell.angle_alpha   90.00
_cell.angle_beta   90.00
_cell.angle_gamma   90.00
#
_symmetry.space_group_name_H-M   'P 1'
#
loop_
_entity.id
_entity.type
_entity.pdbx_description
1 polymer ?
#
loop_
_entity_poly.entity_id
_entity_poly.type
_entity_poly.pdbx_seq_one_letter_code
_entity_poly.pdbx_strand_id
1 'polypeptide(L)'
;MMLKNYIGREVSVGAAKLWAKTYVKEMDPSWEPPVPIKPTTKKNDVKALLLYESEKSAYVKHIGATWPAVKLEIWSTIMAQCSPKLRAHLQQLPFYDKAESTHDCIALLENANVLCGGGNLLAFQPQARAEALLDLVQYKQLNGTLDDYYNDFKAQYATFNSLGGDLTTKEDTWTTANGTTASTSQALLVCLFLANADRKRFGDCVTDLRNDASSKLVRYPETLADAYTMLAWRIRSEAQDK
;
A
#
# COMPACT_ATOMS: atom_id res chain seq x y z
N MET A 1 -3.28 17.36 30.21
CA MET A 1 -4.01 16.07 30.19
C MET A 1 -3.69 15.42 28.85
N MET A 2 -2.92 14.32 28.85
CA MET A 2 -2.34 13.71 27.64
C MET A 2 -3.41 13.14 26.70
N LEU A 3 -3.11 13.16 25.40
CA LEU A 3 -3.91 12.58 24.33
C LEU A 3 -4.30 11.10 24.55
N LYS A 4 -3.48 10.37 25.31
CA LYS A 4 -3.75 9.01 25.78
C LYS A 4 -5.10 8.88 26.50
N ASN A 5 -5.60 9.95 27.12
CA ASN A 5 -6.88 9.95 27.82
C ASN A 5 -8.10 10.10 26.90
N TYR A 6 -7.92 10.51 25.63
CA TYR A 6 -9.02 10.66 24.65
C TYR A 6 -9.04 9.56 23.59
N ILE A 7 -7.89 8.92 23.30
CA ILE A 7 -7.88 7.61 22.63
C ILE A 7 -8.64 6.57 23.48
N GLY A 8 -8.79 6.82 24.79
CA GLY A 8 -9.53 5.99 25.74
C GLY A 8 -11.01 6.32 25.98
N ARG A 9 -11.62 7.29 25.28
CA ARG A 9 -13.09 7.50 25.35
C ARG A 9 -13.69 7.51 23.95
N GLU A 10 -14.13 6.32 23.56
CA GLU A 10 -14.98 5.95 22.41
C GLU A 10 -14.43 6.06 20.98
N VAL A 11 -13.10 6.03 20.81
CA VAL A 11 -12.55 5.48 19.56
C VAL A 11 -11.92 4.15 19.92
N SER A 12 -12.63 3.05 19.64
CA SER A 12 -12.05 1.72 19.86
C SER A 12 -10.71 1.62 19.11
N VAL A 13 -9.75 0.86 19.64
CA VAL A 13 -8.46 0.59 18.97
C VAL A 13 -8.68 0.12 17.52
N GLY A 14 -9.80 -0.57 17.26
CA GLY A 14 -10.24 -0.94 15.93
C GLY A 14 -10.61 0.24 15.04
N ALA A 15 -11.34 1.24 15.55
CA ALA A 15 -11.74 2.44 14.80
C ALA A 15 -10.56 3.37 14.49
N ALA A 16 -9.64 3.58 15.44
CA ALA A 16 -8.43 4.37 15.19
C ALA A 16 -7.52 3.69 14.14
N LYS A 17 -7.39 2.36 14.20
CA LYS A 17 -6.66 1.57 13.20
C LYS A 17 -7.37 1.59 11.83
N LEU A 18 -8.70 1.58 11.82
CA LEU A 18 -9.50 1.69 10.61
C LEU A 18 -9.26 3.04 9.95
N TRP A 19 -9.34 4.14 10.69
CA TRP A 19 -9.10 5.49 10.20
C TRP A 19 -7.67 5.66 9.68
N ALA A 20 -6.65 5.30 10.45
CA ALA A 20 -5.27 5.34 9.97
C ALA A 20 -5.08 4.55 8.67
N LYS A 21 -5.70 3.37 8.54
CA LYS A 21 -5.67 2.58 7.31
C LYS A 21 -6.46 3.22 6.16
N THR A 22 -7.59 3.85 6.43
CA THR A 22 -8.42 4.55 5.45
C THR A 22 -7.69 5.77 4.91
N TYR A 23 -7.12 6.59 5.77
CA TYR A 23 -6.41 7.78 5.35
C TYR A 23 -5.12 7.51 4.59
N VAL A 24 -4.36 6.49 5.00
CA VAL A 24 -3.18 6.05 4.25
C VAL A 24 -3.58 5.51 2.87
N LYS A 25 -4.79 4.94 2.73
CA LYS A 25 -5.32 4.51 1.43
C LYS A 25 -5.87 5.67 0.58
N GLU A 26 -6.45 6.68 1.22
CA GLU A 26 -7.08 7.83 0.55
C GLU A 26 -6.08 8.96 0.27
N MET A 27 -4.84 8.86 0.78
CA MET A 27 -3.80 9.90 0.68
C MET A 27 -4.31 11.28 1.12
N ASP A 28 -5.22 11.32 2.11
CA ASP A 28 -5.80 12.58 2.60
C ASP A 28 -4.76 13.34 3.45
N PRO A 29 -4.17 14.44 2.94
CA PRO A 29 -3.11 15.18 3.64
C PRO A 29 -3.60 15.81 4.96
N SER A 30 -4.91 16.00 5.11
CA SER A 30 -5.48 16.54 6.34
C SER A 30 -5.45 15.52 7.48
N TRP A 31 -5.55 14.23 7.15
CA TRP A 31 -5.63 13.11 8.08
C TRP A 31 -6.69 13.27 9.19
N GLU A 32 -7.66 14.19 9.01
CA GLU A 32 -8.59 14.60 10.06
C GLU A 32 -9.71 13.56 10.26
N PRO A 33 -10.06 13.19 11.51
CA PRO A 33 -11.26 12.41 11.82
C PRO A 33 -12.46 12.94 11.02
N PRO A 34 -13.26 12.09 10.35
CA PRO A 34 -14.35 12.59 9.54
C PRO A 34 -15.35 13.33 10.42
N VAL A 35 -15.81 14.50 9.94
CA VAL A 35 -16.87 15.24 10.61
C VAL A 35 -18.12 14.36 10.69
N PRO A 36 -18.85 14.33 11.82
CA PRO A 36 -20.12 13.60 11.92
C PRO A 36 -21.04 13.96 10.75
N ILE A 37 -21.71 12.96 10.16
CA ILE A 37 -22.57 13.16 8.99
C ILE A 37 -23.94 13.58 9.47
N LYS A 38 -24.48 14.66 8.90
CA LYS A 38 -25.84 15.10 9.20
C LYS A 38 -26.85 14.02 8.72
N PRO A 39 -27.76 13.55 9.58
CA PRO A 39 -28.76 12.57 9.17
C PRO A 39 -29.67 13.14 8.06
N THR A 40 -29.91 12.35 7.01
CA THR A 40 -30.65 12.71 5.79
C THR A 40 -32.15 12.32 5.84
N THR A 41 -32.68 11.99 7.01
CA THR A 41 -34.06 11.47 7.12
C THR A 41 -35.12 12.52 6.80
N LYS A 42 -35.95 12.22 5.79
CA LYS A 42 -37.23 12.90 5.49
C LYS A 42 -38.24 12.59 6.60
N LYS A 43 -38.14 13.32 7.71
CA LYS A 43 -39.12 13.58 8.79
C LYS A 43 -38.35 13.69 10.10
N ASN A 44 -38.34 14.90 10.67
CA ASN A 44 -38.02 15.29 12.05
C ASN A 44 -37.69 14.16 13.05
N ASP A 45 -36.59 13.44 12.84
CA ASP A 45 -36.02 12.58 13.87
C ASP A 45 -35.18 13.49 14.78
N VAL A 46 -35.90 14.19 15.66
CA VAL A 46 -35.35 15.17 16.60
C VAL A 46 -34.22 14.56 17.42
N LYS A 47 -34.31 13.26 17.73
CA LYS A 47 -33.28 12.53 18.48
C LYS A 47 -32.01 12.33 17.66
N ALA A 48 -32.12 12.00 16.38
CA ALA A 48 -30.97 11.88 15.48
C ALA A 48 -30.29 13.24 15.22
N LEU A 49 -31.06 14.33 15.12
CA LEU A 49 -30.52 15.69 15.00
C LEU A 49 -29.81 16.15 16.27
N LEU A 50 -30.40 15.90 17.45
CA LEU A 50 -29.77 16.21 18.75
C LEU A 50 -28.48 15.42 18.96
N LEU A 51 -28.47 14.13 18.57
CA LEU A 51 -27.26 13.32 18.64
C LEU A 51 -26.17 13.89 17.72
N TYR A 52 -26.50 14.21 16.46
CA TYR A 52 -25.57 14.86 15.52
C TYR A 52 -25.02 16.20 16.05
N GLU A 53 -25.85 17.06 16.62
CA GLU A 53 -25.39 18.33 17.19
C GLU A 53 -24.46 18.11 18.39
N SER A 54 -24.76 17.12 19.24
CA SER A 54 -23.90 16.75 20.36
C SER A 54 -22.55 16.17 19.90
N GLU A 55 -22.56 15.30 18.89
CA GLU A 55 -21.37 14.70 18.29
C GLU A 55 -20.52 15.74 17.57
N LYS A 56 -21.15 16.65 16.82
CA LYS A 56 -20.47 17.77 16.16
C LYS A 56 -19.85 18.73 17.17
N SER A 57 -20.56 19.04 18.26
CA SER A 57 -20.02 19.89 19.34
C SER A 57 -18.83 19.22 20.01
N ALA A 58 -18.92 17.91 20.31
CA ALA A 58 -17.81 17.14 20.86
C ALA A 58 -16.63 17.08 19.88
N TYR A 59 -16.88 16.87 18.58
CA TYR A 59 -15.88 16.91 17.51
C TYR A 59 -15.14 18.24 17.48
N VAL A 60 -15.85 19.37 17.43
CA VAL A 60 -15.22 20.70 17.38
C VAL A 60 -14.41 20.97 18.65
N LYS A 61 -14.98 20.65 19.81
CA LYS A 61 -14.37 20.93 21.11
C LYS A 61 -13.13 20.09 21.37
N HIS A 62 -13.14 18.82 20.97
CA HIS A 62 -12.09 17.87 21.34
C HIS A 62 -11.17 17.56 20.18
N ILE A 63 -11.69 17.28 18.99
CA ILE A 63 -10.87 16.94 17.82
C ILE A 63 -10.34 18.23 17.22
N GLY A 64 -11.20 19.14 16.73
CA GLY A 64 -10.77 20.35 16.04
C GLY A 64 -9.77 21.20 16.84
N ALA A 65 -9.99 21.38 18.15
CA ALA A 65 -9.11 22.19 19.00
C ALA A 65 -7.77 21.50 19.36
N THR A 66 -7.73 20.17 19.50
CA THR A 66 -6.51 19.47 19.93
C THR A 66 -5.74 18.84 18.76
N TRP A 67 -6.36 18.70 17.60
CA TRP A 67 -5.81 18.03 16.44
C TRP A 67 -4.44 18.58 15.97
N PRO A 68 -4.20 19.90 15.95
CA PRO A 68 -2.87 20.41 15.62
C PRO A 68 -1.77 19.91 16.57
N ALA A 69 -2.06 19.84 17.87
CA ALA A 69 -1.12 19.34 18.87
C ALA A 69 -0.89 17.82 18.74
N VAL A 70 -1.94 17.08 18.39
CA VAL A 70 -1.87 15.63 18.10
C VAL A 70 -0.94 15.37 16.92
N LYS A 71 -1.13 16.09 15.81
CA LYS A 71 -0.32 15.96 14.59
C LYS A 71 1.16 16.19 14.90
N LEU A 72 1.48 17.22 15.68
CA LEU A 72 2.84 17.50 16.12
C LEU A 72 3.42 16.36 16.99
N GLU A 73 2.64 15.79 17.91
CA GLU A 73 3.08 14.66 18.75
C GLU A 73 3.40 13.42 17.90
N ILE A 74 2.56 13.12 16.90
CA ILE A 74 2.76 11.98 16.00
C ILE A 74 3.97 12.22 15.09
N TRP A 75 4.08 13.39 14.47
CA TRP A 75 5.23 13.79 13.66
C TRP A 75 6.54 13.62 14.44
N SER A 76 6.59 14.16 15.66
CA SER A 76 7.75 14.09 16.56
C SER A 76 8.09 12.64 16.91
N THR A 77 7.08 11.80 17.14
CA THR A 77 7.25 10.38 17.44
C THR A 77 7.84 9.62 16.25
N ILE A 78 7.28 9.81 15.04
CA ILE A 78 7.80 9.18 13.81
C ILE A 78 9.27 9.55 13.62
N MET A 79 9.58 10.85 13.66
CA MET A 79 10.94 11.34 13.50
C MET A 79 11.90 10.81 14.57
N ALA A 80 11.45 10.65 15.81
CA ALA A 80 12.26 10.08 16.90
C ALA A 80 12.57 8.59 16.71
N GLN A 81 11.71 7.85 16.02
CA GLN A 81 11.94 6.44 15.67
C GLN A 81 12.79 6.27 14.41
N CYS A 82 12.92 7.30 13.57
CA CYS A 82 13.84 7.27 12.44
C CYS A 82 15.31 7.26 12.89
N SER A 83 16.15 6.49 12.18
CA SER A 83 17.61 6.54 12.39
C SER A 83 18.15 7.94 12.05
N PRO A 84 19.29 8.37 12.65
CA PRO A 84 19.87 9.68 12.36
C PRO A 84 20.14 9.91 10.86
N LYS A 85 20.56 8.85 10.15
CA LYS A 85 20.81 8.90 8.70
C LYS A 85 19.51 9.11 7.90
N LEU A 86 18.46 8.35 8.23
CA LEU A 86 17.16 8.49 7.57
C LEU A 86 16.56 9.89 7.82
N ARG A 87 16.65 10.39 9.06
CA ARG A 87 16.19 11.72 9.43
C ARG A 87 16.90 12.81 8.63
N ALA A 88 18.24 12.74 8.53
CA ALA A 88 19.02 13.70 7.76
C ALA A 88 18.65 13.69 6.26
N HIS A 89 18.42 12.51 5.67
CA HIS A 89 17.93 12.43 4.29
C HIS A 89 16.53 13.00 4.12
N LEU A 90 15.59 12.68 5.02
CA LEU A 90 14.23 13.22 4.97
C LEU A 90 14.22 14.75 5.01
N GLN A 91 15.03 15.34 5.90
CA GLN A 91 15.17 16.79 6.07
C GLN A 91 15.76 17.50 4.84
N GLN A 92 16.44 16.78 3.95
CA GLN A 92 17.00 17.35 2.73
C GLN A 92 16.01 17.34 1.55
N LEU A 93 14.88 16.65 1.68
CA LEU A 93 13.94 16.49 0.57
C LEU A 93 13.07 17.74 0.38
N PRO A 94 12.74 18.12 -0.86
CA PRO A 94 11.96 19.33 -1.15
C PRO A 94 10.56 19.37 -0.50
N PHE A 95 9.98 18.21 -0.18
CA PHE A 95 8.68 18.14 0.48
C PHE A 95 8.75 18.52 1.97
N TYR A 96 9.93 18.41 2.60
CA TYR A 96 10.07 18.38 4.05
C TYR A 96 9.62 19.67 4.72
N ASP A 97 10.08 20.83 4.25
CA ASP A 97 9.73 22.13 4.87
C ASP A 97 8.22 22.35 4.91
N LYS A 98 7.52 21.99 3.82
CA LYS A 98 6.07 22.08 3.75
C LYS A 98 5.42 21.08 4.70
N ALA A 99 5.85 19.82 4.66
CA ALA A 99 5.29 18.76 5.50
C ALA A 99 5.53 19.00 7.00
N GLU A 100 6.67 19.58 7.38
CA GLU A 100 6.98 19.94 8.77
C GLU A 100 6.05 21.07 9.24
N SER A 101 5.83 22.09 8.41
CA SER A 101 4.93 23.21 8.76
C SER A 101 3.48 22.76 8.99
N THR A 102 3.01 21.76 8.25
CA THR A 102 1.65 21.22 8.35
C THR A 102 1.56 19.95 9.21
N HIS A 103 2.68 19.44 9.69
CA HIS A 103 2.81 18.13 10.36
C HIS A 103 2.17 16.98 9.55
N ASP A 104 2.43 16.96 8.23
CA ASP A 104 1.90 15.95 7.31
C ASP A 104 2.61 14.60 7.50
N CYS A 105 2.06 13.80 8.41
CA CYS A 105 2.60 12.50 8.77
C CYS A 105 2.48 11.47 7.63
N ILE A 106 1.55 11.65 6.69
CA ILE A 106 1.38 10.73 5.56
C ILE A 106 2.53 10.93 4.59
N ALA A 107 2.77 12.17 4.15
CA ALA A 107 3.89 12.50 3.29
C ALA A 107 5.23 12.08 3.91
N LEU A 108 5.39 12.27 5.22
CA LEU A 108 6.59 11.82 5.94
C LEU A 108 6.80 10.31 5.85
N LEU A 109 5.77 9.51 6.11
CA LEU A 109 5.85 8.04 6.09
C LEU A 109 6.07 7.48 4.69
N GLU A 110 5.45 8.08 3.67
CA GLU A 110 5.66 7.68 2.27
C GLU A 110 7.11 7.86 1.86
N ASN A 111 7.67 9.07 2.07
CA ASN A 111 9.05 9.36 1.73
C ASN A 111 10.04 8.55 2.58
N ALA A 112 9.72 8.28 3.85
CA ALA A 112 10.52 7.40 4.70
C ALA A 112 10.53 5.96 4.16
N ASN A 113 9.40 5.45 3.69
CA ASN A 113 9.30 4.12 3.09
C ASN A 113 10.15 4.02 1.81
N VAL A 114 10.13 5.05 0.94
CA VAL A 114 10.98 5.10 -0.27
C VAL A 114 12.46 5.03 0.09
N LEU A 115 12.91 5.87 1.03
CA LEU A 115 14.30 5.91 1.47
C LEU A 115 14.74 4.59 2.13
N CYS A 116 13.86 3.95 2.91
CA CYS A 116 14.13 2.63 3.49
C CYS A 116 14.21 1.53 2.43
N GLY A 117 13.42 1.65 1.35
CA GLY A 117 13.49 0.79 0.17
C GLY A 117 14.71 1.02 -0.72
N GLY A 118 15.63 1.92 -0.35
CA GLY A 118 16.84 2.23 -1.11
C GLY A 118 16.65 3.29 -2.19
N GLY A 119 15.45 3.87 -2.33
CA GLY A 119 15.18 4.90 -3.32
C GLY A 119 15.92 6.20 -2.99
N ASN A 120 16.60 6.78 -3.98
CA ASN A 120 17.27 8.07 -3.83
C ASN A 120 16.37 9.21 -4.32
N LEU A 121 15.57 9.78 -3.41
CA LEU A 121 14.66 10.88 -3.70
C LEU A 121 15.36 12.23 -3.94
N LEU A 122 16.66 12.34 -3.61
CA LEU A 122 17.51 13.50 -3.93
C LEU A 122 18.17 13.38 -5.32
N ALA A 123 18.20 12.18 -5.90
CA ALA A 123 18.70 11.97 -7.25
C ALA A 123 17.69 12.47 -8.30
N PHE A 124 18.17 12.63 -9.53
CA PHE A 124 17.33 12.91 -10.69
C PHE A 124 16.19 11.88 -10.76
N GLN A 125 14.95 12.31 -10.46
CA GLN A 125 13.81 11.39 -10.30
C GLN A 125 13.63 10.37 -11.43
N PRO A 126 13.79 10.73 -12.73
CA PRO A 126 13.72 9.74 -13.80
C PRO A 126 14.77 8.65 -13.69
N GLN A 127 15.99 8.97 -13.23
CA GLN A 127 17.03 7.98 -12.98
C GLN A 127 16.66 7.08 -11.80
N ALA A 128 16.23 7.65 -10.66
CA ALA A 128 15.80 6.85 -9.50
C ALA A 128 14.64 5.91 -9.84
N ARG A 129 13.69 6.36 -10.66
CA ARG A 129 12.59 5.53 -11.19
C ARG A 129 13.11 4.41 -12.10
N ALA A 130 14.08 4.70 -12.96
CA ALA A 130 14.69 3.70 -13.84
C ALA A 130 15.46 2.64 -13.04
N GLU A 131 16.20 3.04 -12.00
CA GLU A 131 16.89 2.13 -11.08
C GLU A 131 15.89 1.23 -10.34
N ALA A 132 14.83 1.80 -9.76
CA ALA A 132 13.78 1.02 -9.09
C ALA A 132 13.05 0.05 -10.03
N LEU A 133 12.85 0.43 -11.30
CA LEU A 133 12.29 -0.48 -12.31
C LEU A 133 13.24 -1.64 -12.60
N LEU A 134 14.53 -1.36 -12.77
CA LEU A 134 15.54 -2.39 -13.01
C LEU A 134 15.63 -3.35 -11.82
N ASP A 135 15.62 -2.83 -10.60
CA ASP A 135 15.61 -3.64 -9.37
C ASP A 135 14.39 -4.56 -9.34
N LEU A 136 13.19 -4.04 -9.61
CA LEU A 136 11.96 -4.83 -9.68
C LEU A 136 12.03 -5.92 -10.77
N VAL A 137 12.50 -5.57 -11.98
CA VAL A 137 12.59 -6.49 -13.12
C VAL A 137 13.66 -7.56 -12.91
N GLN A 138 14.69 -7.27 -12.12
CA GLN A 138 15.80 -8.19 -11.84
C GLN A 138 15.65 -8.94 -10.50
N TYR A 139 14.65 -8.59 -9.68
CA TYR A 139 14.43 -9.19 -8.37
C TYR A 139 13.98 -10.65 -8.48
N LYS A 140 14.86 -11.57 -8.06
CA LYS A 140 14.66 -13.03 -8.11
C LYS A 140 14.44 -13.61 -6.73
N GLN A 141 13.63 -14.67 -6.65
CA GLN A 141 13.35 -15.40 -5.40
C GLN A 141 14.60 -15.96 -4.69
N LEU A 142 15.69 -16.21 -5.43
CA LEU A 142 16.89 -16.87 -4.92
C LEU A 142 16.52 -18.14 -4.12
N ASN A 143 17.11 -18.35 -2.94
CA ASN A 143 16.85 -19.50 -2.07
C ASN A 143 15.78 -19.24 -1.00
N GLY A 144 15.06 -18.11 -1.09
CA GLY A 144 14.05 -17.70 -0.10
C GLY A 144 12.75 -18.49 -0.19
N THR A 145 11.89 -18.34 0.82
CA THR A 145 10.53 -18.90 0.75
C THR A 145 9.69 -18.15 -0.29
N LEU A 146 8.60 -18.76 -0.73
CA LEU A 146 7.66 -18.09 -1.63
C LEU A 146 7.00 -16.88 -0.95
N ASP A 147 6.78 -16.95 0.37
CA ASP A 147 6.22 -15.87 1.17
C ASP A 147 7.14 -14.66 1.24
N ASP A 148 8.42 -14.89 1.53
CA ASP A 148 9.43 -13.83 1.57
C ASP A 148 9.53 -13.16 0.20
N TYR A 149 9.63 -13.97 -0.87
CA TYR A 149 9.70 -13.47 -2.24
C TYR A 149 8.48 -12.62 -2.62
N TYR A 150 7.28 -13.08 -2.29
CA TYR A 150 6.05 -12.35 -2.57
C TYR A 150 5.97 -11.02 -1.82
N ASN A 151 6.37 -11.00 -0.54
CA ASN A 151 6.35 -9.78 0.26
C ASN A 151 7.39 -8.77 -0.21
N ASP A 152 8.60 -9.22 -0.50
CA ASP A 152 9.68 -8.37 -1.00
C ASP A 152 9.38 -7.84 -2.40
N PHE A 153 8.83 -8.66 -3.31
CA PHE A 153 8.44 -8.21 -4.64
C PHE A 153 7.39 -7.10 -4.59
N LYS A 154 6.39 -7.23 -3.69
CA LYS A 154 5.42 -6.15 -3.44
C LYS A 154 6.07 -4.89 -2.88
N ALA A 155 7.04 -5.04 -1.98
CA ALA A 155 7.77 -3.89 -1.43
C ALA A 155 8.56 -3.15 -2.52
N GLN A 156 9.23 -3.89 -3.41
CA GLN A 156 9.93 -3.30 -4.57
C GLN A 156 8.96 -2.58 -5.52
N TYR A 157 7.81 -3.19 -5.81
CA TYR A 157 6.78 -2.54 -6.62
C TYR A 157 6.23 -1.28 -5.95
N ALA A 158 6.03 -1.29 -4.63
CA ALA A 158 5.60 -0.11 -3.88
C ALA A 158 6.63 1.02 -3.96
N THR A 159 7.93 0.70 -3.88
CA THR A 159 9.02 1.67 -4.09
C THR A 159 8.97 2.26 -5.51
N PHE A 160 8.85 1.43 -6.54
CA PHE A 160 8.70 1.91 -7.92
C PHE A 160 7.46 2.82 -8.09
N ASN A 161 6.34 2.45 -7.46
CA ASN A 161 5.10 3.21 -7.51
C ASN A 161 5.21 4.58 -6.82
N SER A 162 5.87 4.63 -5.66
CA SER A 162 6.11 5.88 -4.93
C SER A 162 6.99 6.87 -5.69
N LEU A 163 7.84 6.38 -6.60
CA LEU A 163 8.65 7.21 -7.51
C LEU A 163 7.89 7.67 -8.76
N GLY A 164 6.57 7.41 -8.82
CA GLY A 164 5.67 7.76 -9.91
C GLY A 164 5.75 6.82 -11.11
N GLY A 165 6.31 5.63 -10.94
CA GLY A 165 6.23 4.55 -11.92
C GLY A 165 4.93 3.76 -11.76
N ASP A 166 4.35 3.23 -12.82
CA ASP A 166 3.16 2.37 -12.69
C ASP A 166 3.17 1.30 -13.78
N LEU A 167 2.97 0.05 -13.38
CA LEU A 167 2.85 -1.11 -14.29
C LEU A 167 1.39 -1.56 -14.48
N THR A 168 0.45 -0.85 -13.88
CA THR A 168 -1.00 -1.17 -13.86
C THR A 168 -1.87 -0.15 -14.60
N THR A 169 -1.26 0.73 -15.39
CA THR A 169 -1.99 1.72 -16.20
C THR A 169 -2.75 1.11 -17.38
N LYS A 170 -2.27 -0.01 -17.92
CA LYS A 170 -2.85 -0.66 -19.08
C LYS A 170 -3.68 -1.87 -18.64
N GLU A 171 -4.93 -1.90 -19.07
CA GLU A 171 -5.78 -3.07 -18.92
C GLU A 171 -5.51 -4.03 -20.09
N ASP A 172 -5.07 -5.25 -19.79
CA ASP A 172 -4.86 -6.31 -20.77
C ASP A 172 -6.03 -7.30 -20.72
N THR A 173 -6.56 -7.63 -21.90
CA THR A 173 -7.70 -8.54 -22.07
C THR A 173 -7.29 -9.78 -22.84
N TRP A 174 -7.78 -10.95 -22.43
CA TRP A 174 -7.58 -12.20 -23.16
C TRP A 174 -8.74 -13.17 -22.97
N THR A 175 -8.85 -14.14 -23.88
CA THR A 175 -9.80 -15.25 -23.73
C THR A 175 -9.11 -16.35 -22.93
N THR A 176 -9.68 -16.70 -21.78
CA THR A 176 -9.18 -17.79 -20.93
C THR A 176 -9.43 -19.15 -21.57
N ALA A 177 -8.77 -20.19 -21.06
CA ALA A 177 -9.00 -21.57 -21.49
C ALA A 177 -10.46 -22.05 -21.32
N ASN A 178 -11.26 -21.40 -20.47
CA ASN A 178 -12.67 -21.71 -20.26
C ASN A 178 -13.62 -20.96 -21.22
N GLY A 179 -13.08 -20.18 -22.16
CA GLY A 179 -13.86 -19.39 -23.10
C GLY A 179 -14.41 -18.07 -22.53
N THR A 180 -14.09 -17.73 -21.28
CA THR A 180 -14.46 -16.44 -20.68
C THR A 180 -13.38 -15.39 -20.95
N THR A 181 -13.81 -14.13 -21.14
CA THR A 181 -12.89 -12.99 -21.25
C THR A 181 -12.39 -12.60 -19.87
N ALA A 182 -11.07 -12.62 -19.68
CA ALA A 182 -10.39 -12.06 -18.52
C ALA A 182 -9.89 -10.64 -18.86
N SER A 183 -9.92 -9.76 -17.88
CA SER A 183 -9.44 -8.38 -17.99
C SER A 183 -8.74 -7.98 -16.70
N THR A 184 -7.49 -7.55 -16.78
CA THR A 184 -6.74 -7.12 -15.60
C THR A 184 -5.70 -6.07 -15.96
N SER A 185 -5.46 -5.15 -15.05
CA SER A 185 -4.35 -4.22 -15.11
C SER A 185 -3.04 -4.80 -14.57
N GLN A 186 -3.06 -5.96 -13.93
CA GLN A 186 -1.87 -6.54 -13.28
C GLN A 186 -1.12 -7.55 -14.15
N ALA A 187 -1.52 -7.75 -15.41
CA ALA A 187 -0.98 -8.80 -16.28
C ALA A 187 0.55 -8.73 -16.41
N LEU A 188 1.10 -7.53 -16.61
CA LEU A 188 2.54 -7.33 -16.71
C LEU A 188 3.26 -7.62 -15.38
N LEU A 189 2.69 -7.17 -14.27
CA LEU A 189 3.24 -7.40 -12.92
C LEU A 189 3.26 -8.91 -12.59
N VAL A 190 2.20 -9.64 -12.94
CA VAL A 190 2.11 -11.10 -12.80
C VAL A 190 3.19 -11.78 -13.64
N CYS A 191 3.36 -11.36 -14.90
CA CYS A 191 4.39 -11.93 -15.77
C CYS A 191 5.80 -11.72 -15.22
N LEU A 192 6.10 -10.53 -14.67
CA LEU A 192 7.39 -10.24 -14.04
C LEU A 192 7.63 -11.10 -12.80
N PHE A 193 6.63 -11.25 -11.94
CA PHE A 193 6.69 -12.09 -10.75
C PHE A 193 6.95 -13.56 -11.12
N LEU A 194 6.20 -14.11 -12.08
CA LEU A 194 6.36 -15.50 -12.53
C LEU A 194 7.70 -15.73 -13.23
N ALA A 195 8.20 -14.78 -14.02
CA ALA A 195 9.45 -14.92 -14.75
C ALA A 195 10.69 -15.00 -13.84
N ASN A 196 10.61 -14.40 -12.65
CA ASN A 196 11.69 -14.30 -11.68
C ASN A 196 11.51 -15.20 -10.44
N ALA A 197 10.41 -15.94 -10.36
CA ALA A 197 10.25 -17.03 -9.41
C ALA A 197 11.33 -18.11 -9.63
N ASP A 198 11.60 -18.92 -8.59
CA ASP A 198 12.65 -19.94 -8.66
C ASP A 198 12.43 -20.93 -9.82
N ARG A 199 13.29 -20.83 -10.84
CA ARG A 199 13.21 -21.67 -12.05
C ARG A 199 13.38 -23.15 -11.76
N LYS A 200 14.10 -23.54 -10.71
CA LYS A 200 14.28 -24.97 -10.38
C LYS A 200 12.98 -25.60 -9.86
N ARG A 201 12.14 -24.81 -9.19
CA ARG A 201 10.90 -25.27 -8.56
C ARG A 201 9.68 -25.01 -9.44
N PHE A 202 9.67 -23.90 -10.16
CA PHE A 202 8.50 -23.43 -10.90
C PHE A 202 8.73 -23.29 -12.40
N GLY A 203 9.92 -23.61 -12.91
CA GLY A 203 10.28 -23.45 -14.32
C GLY A 203 9.33 -24.16 -15.26
N ASP A 204 8.93 -25.37 -14.91
CA ASP A 204 7.95 -26.16 -15.68
C ASP A 204 6.59 -25.46 -15.71
N CYS A 205 6.10 -24.96 -14.57
CA CYS A 205 4.84 -24.23 -14.48
C CYS A 205 4.80 -23.00 -15.40
N VAL A 206 5.89 -22.24 -15.40
CA VAL A 206 6.00 -21.03 -16.23
C VAL A 206 6.11 -21.41 -17.71
N THR A 207 6.75 -22.53 -18.02
CA THR A 207 6.86 -23.05 -19.38
C THR A 207 5.52 -23.56 -19.89
N ASP A 208 4.77 -24.28 -19.07
CA ASP A 208 3.41 -24.76 -19.38
C ASP A 208 2.49 -23.58 -19.70
N LEU A 209 2.51 -22.52 -18.89
CA LEU A 209 1.73 -21.30 -19.14
C LEU A 209 2.06 -20.65 -20.49
N ARG A 210 3.34 -20.61 -20.87
CA ARG A 210 3.78 -20.07 -22.17
C ARG A 210 3.31 -20.95 -23.33
N ASN A 211 3.36 -22.27 -23.16
CA ASN A 211 2.90 -23.23 -24.16
C ASN A 211 1.37 -23.19 -24.34
N ASP A 212 0.64 -23.08 -23.23
CA ASP A 212 -0.81 -22.93 -23.17
C ASP A 212 -1.25 -21.64 -23.88
N ALA A 213 -0.56 -20.52 -23.64
CA ALA A 213 -0.82 -19.27 -24.35
C ALA A 213 -0.54 -19.38 -25.86
N SER A 214 0.53 -20.07 -26.25
CA SER A 214 0.85 -20.32 -27.67
C SER A 214 -0.23 -21.17 -28.36
N SER A 215 -0.91 -22.03 -27.59
CA SER A 215 -2.00 -22.89 -28.04
C SER A 215 -3.39 -22.24 -27.89
N LYS A 216 -3.46 -20.92 -27.59
CA LYS A 216 -4.68 -20.14 -27.32
C LYS A 216 -5.53 -20.61 -26.12
N LEU A 217 -4.95 -21.40 -25.23
CA LEU A 217 -5.55 -21.82 -23.97
C LEU A 217 -4.95 -20.98 -22.83
N VAL A 218 -5.20 -19.67 -22.82
CA VAL A 218 -4.53 -18.76 -21.88
C VAL A 218 -4.98 -19.06 -20.44
N ARG A 219 -4.05 -19.47 -19.57
CA ARG A 219 -4.27 -19.77 -18.15
C ARG A 219 -3.45 -18.90 -17.20
N TYR A 220 -2.97 -17.75 -17.69
CA TYR A 220 -2.25 -16.81 -16.84
C TYR A 220 -3.15 -16.30 -15.71
N PRO A 221 -2.62 -16.18 -14.47
CA PRO A 221 -3.35 -15.57 -13.37
C PRO A 221 -3.69 -14.10 -13.65
N GLU A 222 -4.84 -13.64 -13.15
CA GLU A 222 -5.31 -12.26 -13.37
C GLU A 222 -4.70 -11.28 -12.36
N THR A 223 -4.42 -11.73 -11.14
CA THR A 223 -3.82 -10.90 -10.09
C THR A 223 -2.52 -11.47 -9.55
N LEU A 224 -1.71 -10.62 -8.93
CA LEU A 224 -0.48 -11.05 -8.25
C LEU A 224 -0.78 -12.05 -7.11
N ALA A 225 -1.93 -11.93 -6.45
CA ALA A 225 -2.35 -12.86 -5.40
C ALA A 225 -2.72 -14.24 -5.96
N ASP A 226 -3.36 -14.29 -7.14
CA ASP A 226 -3.67 -15.54 -7.83
C ASP A 226 -2.38 -16.24 -8.29
N ALA A 227 -1.41 -15.47 -8.77
CA ALA A 227 -0.10 -15.99 -9.14
C ALA A 227 0.63 -16.61 -7.95
N TYR A 228 0.64 -15.96 -6.80
CA TYR A 228 1.16 -16.53 -5.55
C TYR A 228 0.42 -17.82 -5.18
N THR A 229 -0.92 -17.81 -5.23
CA THR A 229 -1.76 -18.95 -4.86
C THR A 229 -1.48 -20.16 -5.75
N MET A 230 -1.32 -19.94 -7.06
CA MET A 230 -0.96 -20.97 -8.03
C MET A 230 0.39 -21.62 -7.71
N LEU A 231 1.43 -20.83 -7.42
CA LEU A 231 2.75 -21.35 -7.05
C LEU A 231 2.70 -22.08 -5.69
N ALA A 232 1.94 -21.58 -4.73
CA ALA A 232 1.76 -22.20 -3.43
C ALA A 232 1.04 -23.56 -3.52
N TRP A 233 0.04 -23.69 -4.40
CA TRP A 233 -0.62 -24.96 -4.69
C TRP A 233 0.36 -26.00 -5.24
N ARG A 234 1.27 -25.59 -6.13
CA ARG A 234 2.28 -26.49 -6.70
C ARG A 234 3.26 -27.03 -5.66
N ILE A 235 3.66 -26.21 -4.70
CA ILE A 235 4.48 -26.68 -3.56
C ILE A 235 3.71 -27.75 -2.75
N ARG A 236 2.39 -27.57 -2.56
CA ARG A 236 1.56 -28.52 -1.81
C ARG A 236 1.37 -29.84 -2.56
N SER A 237 1.19 -29.81 -3.88
CA SER A 237 1.06 -31.04 -4.68
C SER A 237 2.36 -31.84 -4.69
N GLU A 238 3.52 -31.18 -4.86
CA GLU A 238 4.83 -31.84 -4.80
C GLU A 238 5.14 -32.46 -3.43
N ALA A 239 4.53 -31.95 -2.35
CA ALA A 239 4.66 -32.51 -1.00
C ALA A 239 3.73 -33.70 -0.74
N GLN A 240 2.69 -33.90 -1.56
CA GLN A 240 1.76 -35.03 -1.46
C GLN A 240 2.22 -36.24 -2.29
N ASP A 241 3.01 -36.01 -3.34
CA ASP A 241 3.59 -37.06 -4.19
C ASP A 241 4.91 -37.65 -3.64
N LYS A 242 5.31 -37.27 -2.42
CA LYS A 242 6.48 -37.80 -1.68
C LYS A 242 6.06 -38.54 -0.42
#